data_AF-A0A4S4FBN5-F1
#
_entry.id   AF-A0A4S4FBN5-F1
#
_cell.length_a   1.000
_cell.length_b   1.000
_cell.length_c   1.000
_cell.angle_alpha   90.00
_cell.angle_beta   90.00
_cell.angle_gamma   90.00
#
_symmetry.space_group_name_H-M   'P 1'
#
loop_
_entity.id
_entity.type
_entity.pdbx_description
1 polymer ?
#
loop_
_entity_poly.entity_id
_entity_poly.type
_entity_poly.pdbx_seq_one_letter_code
_entity_poly.pdbx_strand_id
1 'polypeptide(L)' 'MDVSHIRRPEDWPFPIPGITADAINELLDAMEHDARFTGALYDELDGATREMDDPDQEQLVRDYYLLEQWRKE' A
#
# COMPACT_ATOMS: atom_id res chain seq x y z
N MET A 1 12.66 -2.51 8.13
CA MET A 1 12.29 -3.85 7.61
C MET A 1 12.73 -3.94 6.15
N ASP A 2 13.17 -5.09 5.63
CA ASP A 2 13.40 -5.19 4.18
C ASP A 2 12.06 -5.24 3.45
N VAL A 3 11.76 -4.20 2.68
CA VAL A 3 10.50 -4.04 1.92
C VAL A 3 10.69 -4.27 0.42
N SER A 4 11.88 -4.69 -0.03
CA SER A 4 12.20 -4.87 -1.45
C SER A 4 11.35 -5.90 -2.19
N HIS A 5 10.71 -6.81 -1.45
CA HIS A 5 9.79 -7.83 -1.97
C HIS A 5 8.33 -7.37 -2.03
N ILE A 6 7.99 -6.25 -1.38
CA ILE A 6 6.65 -5.69 -1.38
C ILE A 6 6.47 -4.90 -2.68
N ARG A 7 5.36 -5.12 -3.39
CA ARG A 7 5.05 -4.40 -4.63
C ARG A 7 5.07 -2.89 -4.40
N ARG A 8 5.55 -2.17 -5.39
CA ARG A 8 5.43 -0.72 -5.54
C ARG A 8 4.18 -0.39 -6.37
N PRO A 9 3.73 0.89 -6.38
CA PRO A 9 2.60 1.29 -7.22
C PRO A 9 2.77 0.92 -8.70
N GLU A 10 4.00 0.96 -9.21
CA GLU A 10 4.35 0.61 -10.60
C GLU A 10 4.33 -0.89 -10.91
N ASP A 11 4.35 -1.76 -9.89
CA ASP A 11 4.34 -3.22 -10.06
C ASP A 11 2.92 -3.78 -10.24
N TRP A 12 1.88 -2.95 -10.06
CA TRP A 12 0.50 -3.36 -10.25
C TRP A 12 0.16 -3.49 -11.75
N PRO A 13 -0.64 -4.49 -12.16
CA PRO A 13 -1.03 -4.68 -13.56
C PRO A 13 -2.09 -3.66 -14.04
N PHE A 14 -2.38 -2.64 -13.24
CA PHE A 14 -3.34 -1.57 -13.49
C PHE A 14 -2.84 -0.26 -12.88
N PRO A 15 -3.31 0.90 -13.36
CA PRO A 15 -2.86 2.19 -12.85
C PRO A 15 -3.33 2.40 -11.41
N ILE A 16 -2.39 2.74 -10.52
CA ILE A 16 -2.69 3.18 -9.16
C ILE A 16 -2.89 4.71 -9.17
N PRO A 17 -3.99 5.25 -8.62
CA PRO A 17 -4.19 6.69 -8.50
C PRO A 17 -3.05 7.35 -7.72
N GLY A 18 -2.70 8.59 -8.08
CA GLY A 18 -1.56 9.29 -7.48
C GLY A 18 -1.62 9.34 -5.95
N ILE A 19 -2.79 9.63 -5.39
CA ILE A 19 -3.00 9.68 -3.93
C ILE A 19 -2.74 8.32 -3.26
N THR A 20 -3.18 7.23 -3.88
CA THR A 20 -2.95 5.87 -3.40
C THR A 20 -1.47 5.48 -3.56
N ALA A 21 -0.85 5.87 -4.67
CA ALA A 21 0.55 5.60 -4.94
C ALA A 21 1.47 6.30 -3.93
N ASP A 22 1.18 7.56 -3.60
CA ASP A 22 1.91 8.34 -2.60
C ASP A 22 1.79 7.69 -1.21
N ALA A 23 0.57 7.31 -0.79
CA ALA A 23 0.34 6.63 0.48
C ALA A 23 1.06 5.28 0.59
N ILE A 24 1.09 4.49 -0.50
CA ILE A 24 1.87 3.24 -0.56
C ILE A 24 3.36 3.54 -0.36
N ASN A 25 3.92 4.50 -1.11
CA ASN A 25 5.33 4.81 -1.03
C ASN A 25 5.73 5.30 0.37
N GLU A 26 4.89 6.13 1.00
CA GLU A 26 5.13 6.62 2.37
C GLU A 26 5.08 5.49 3.40
N LEU A 27 4.14 4.55 3.26
CA LEU A 27 4.09 3.35 4.10
C LEU A 27 5.37 2.51 3.94
N LEU A 28 5.80 2.25 2.71
CA LEU A 28 7.00 1.45 2.44
C LEU A 28 8.28 2.12 2.97
N ASP A 29 8.42 3.43 2.79
CA ASP A 29 9.55 4.22 3.33
C ASP A 29 9.60 4.13 4.86
N ALA A 30 8.46 4.32 5.52
CA ALA A 30 8.35 4.20 6.97
C ALA A 30 8.68 2.79 7.47
N MET A 31 8.25 1.74 6.74
CA MET A 31 8.58 0.36 7.05
C MET A 31 10.07 0.06 6.84
N GLU A 32 10.69 0.60 5.78
CA GLU A 32 12.12 0.45 5.51
C GLU A 32 12.95 1.01 6.67
N HIS A 33 12.59 2.21 7.13
CA HIS A 33 13.26 2.94 8.21
C HIS A 33 12.88 2.51 9.64
N ASP A 34 12.08 1.44 9.80
CA ASP A 34 11.62 0.92 11.11
C ASP A 34 10.91 2.01 11.95
N ALA A 35 10.12 2.86 11.30
CA ALA A 35 9.39 3.93 11.96
C ALA A 35 8.41 3.35 12.99
N ARG A 36 8.44 3.91 14.22
CA ARG A 36 7.61 3.44 15.34
C ARG A 36 6.10 3.59 15.14
N PHE A 37 5.64 4.34 14.14
CA PHE A 37 4.24 4.75 13.99
C PHE A 37 3.71 4.57 12.57
N THR A 38 3.67 3.33 12.07
CA THR A 38 3.05 3.01 10.77
C THR A 38 1.53 2.92 10.82
N GLY A 39 0.91 2.85 12.01
CA GLY A 39 -0.56 2.72 12.14
C GLY A 39 -1.36 3.83 11.45
N ALA A 40 -0.90 5.09 11.55
CA ALA A 40 -1.53 6.21 10.85
C ALA A 40 -1.40 6.10 9.32
N LEU A 41 -0.29 5.55 8.83
CA LEU A 41 -0.05 5.33 7.40
C LEU A 41 -0.93 4.22 6.84
N TYR A 42 -1.24 3.20 7.64
CA TYR A 42 -2.25 2.19 7.27
C TYR A 42 -3.66 2.79 7.15
N ASP A 43 -4.06 3.66 8.08
CA ASP A 43 -5.35 4.37 8.00
C ASP A 43 -5.41 5.34 6.81
N GLU A 44 -4.30 6.01 6.51
CA GLU A 44 -4.18 6.88 5.34
C GLU A 44 -4.27 6.10 4.04
N LEU A 45 -3.59 4.95 3.94
CA LEU A 45 -3.69 4.06 2.80
C LEU A 45 -5.12 3.47 2.66
N ASP A 46 -5.80 3.14 3.76
CA ASP A 46 -7.21 2.74 3.76
C ASP A 46 -8.12 3.82 3.15
N GLY A 47 -7.87 5.09 3.48
CA GLY A 47 -8.59 6.21 2.89
C GLY A 47 -8.25 6.44 1.42
N ALA A 48 -6.96 6.43 1.08
CA ALA A 48 -6.46 6.71 -0.27
C ALA A 48 -6.87 5.65 -1.29
N THR A 49 -7.04 4.38 -0.88
CA THR A 49 -7.55 3.32 -1.77
C THR A 49 -8.99 3.56 -2.22
N ARG A 50 -9.79 4.33 -1.47
CA ARG A 50 -11.19 4.65 -1.85
C ARG A 50 -11.31 5.59 -3.05
N GLU A 51 -10.20 6.21 -3.47
CA GLU A 51 -10.13 7.03 -4.68
C GLU A 51 -9.89 6.17 -5.94
N MET A 52 -9.78 4.85 -5.79
CA MET A 52 -9.74 3.91 -6.91
C MET A 52 -11.14 3.70 -7.47
N ASP A 53 -11.28 3.84 -8.80
CA ASP A 53 -12.58 3.72 -9.49
C ASP A 53 -13.11 2.28 -9.58
N ASP A 54 -12.22 1.30 -9.53
CA ASP A 54 -12.54 -0.13 -9.68
C ASP A 54 -12.50 -0.82 -8.31
N PRO A 55 -13.65 -1.28 -7.77
CA PRO A 55 -13.73 -1.92 -6.46
C PRO A 55 -12.94 -3.24 -6.35
N ASP A 56 -12.79 -3.98 -7.45
CA ASP A 56 -12.01 -5.22 -7.44
C ASP A 56 -10.51 -4.90 -7.33
N GLN A 57 -10.04 -3.86 -8.03
CA GLN A 57 -8.67 -3.37 -7.91
C GLN A 57 -8.40 -2.76 -6.54
N GLU A 58 -9.35 -1.96 -6.03
CA GLU A 58 -9.33 -1.41 -4.68
C GLU A 58 -9.13 -2.53 -3.64
N GLN A 59 -9.99 -3.56 -3.69
CA GLN A 59 -9.93 -4.67 -2.73
C GLN A 59 -8.60 -5.41 -2.82
N LEU A 60 -8.06 -5.64 -4.03
CA LEU A 60 -6.76 -6.27 -4.22
C LEU A 60 -5.62 -5.48 -3.56
N VAL A 61 -5.58 -4.16 -3.76
CA VAL A 61 -4.56 -3.29 -3.16
C VAL A 61 -4.71 -3.27 -1.64
N ARG A 62 -5.94 -3.11 -1.14
CA ARG A 62 -6.24 -3.11 0.30
C ARG A 62 -5.84 -4.41 0.97
N ASP A 63 -6.23 -5.53 0.39
CA ASP A 63 -5.89 -6.86 0.92
C ASP A 63 -4.37 -7.08 0.93
N TYR A 64 -3.69 -6.64 -0.13
CA TYR A 64 -2.25 -6.77 -0.22
C TYR A 64 -1.54 -6.05 0.94
N TYR A 65 -1.80 -4.76 1.13
CA TYR A 65 -1.10 -3.96 2.13
C TYR A 65 -1.72 -4.03 3.53
N LEU A 66 -3.03 -3.82 3.68
CA LEU A 66 -3.71 -3.67 4.99
C LEU A 66 -3.87 -5.00 5.72
N LEU A 67 -4.01 -6.11 4.99
CA LEU A 67 -4.02 -7.46 5.56
C LEU A 67 -2.64 -8.14 5.47
N GLU A 68 -1.62 -7.39 5.06
CA GLU A 68 -0.24 -7.83 4.92
C GLU A 68 -0.10 -9.15 4.14
N GLN A 69 -0.87 -9.34 3.06
CA GLN A 69 -0.80 -10.58 2.27
C GLN A 69 0.58 -10.79 1.62
N TRP A 70 1.34 -9.73 1.39
CA TRP A 70 2.74 -9.78 0.96
C TRP A 70 3.63 -10.60 1.92
N ARG A 71 3.26 -10.79 3.19
CA ARG A 71 3.98 -11.68 4.13
C ARG A 71 3.80 -13.17 3.86
N LYS A 72 2.80 -13.54 3.04
CA LYS A 72 2.43 -14.94 2.75
C LYS A 72 2.97 -15.43 1.41
N GLU A 73 3.51 -14.52 0.60
CA GLU A 73 4.23 -14.81 -0.65
C GLU A 73 5.67 -15.23 -0.35
#